data_AF-A0AAJ1QQU6-F1
#
_entry.id   AF-A0AAJ1QQU6-F1
#
_cell.length_a   1.000
_cell.length_b   1.000
_cell.length_c   1.000
_cell.angle_alpha   90.00
_cell.angle_beta   90.00
_cell.angle_gamma   90.00
#
_symmetry.space_group_name_H-M   'P 1'
#
loop_
_entity.id
_entity.type
_entity.pdbx_description
1 polymer ?
#
loop_
_entity_poly.entity_id
_entity_poly.type
_entity_poly.pdbx_seq_one_letter_code
_entity_poly.pdbx_strand_id
1 'polypeptide(L)'
;MKVLLELLRIILIFGIAGTIISSIVNGIYINIGVDQYGWLGSIAILLLLFVWYRNKLQFSGWYSGKGKEKLPKMVSQILIMCSLFLLGAPPVLSVLH
;
A
#
# COMPACT_ATOMS: atom_id res chain seq x y z
N MET A 1 -23.05 -0.11 -13.19
CA MET A 1 -23.03 1.07 -12.28
C MET A 1 -22.29 0.78 -10.96
N LYS A 2 -22.66 -0.25 -10.18
CA LYS A 2 -22.02 -0.53 -8.87
C LYS A 2 -20.49 -0.78 -8.93
N VAL A 3 -20.00 -1.38 -10.01
CA VAL A 3 -18.55 -1.62 -10.22
C VAL A 3 -17.77 -0.32 -10.41
N LEU A 4 -18.31 0.65 -11.17
CA LEU A 4 -17.66 1.94 -11.39
C LEU A 4 -17.54 2.74 -10.09
N LEU A 5 -18.56 2.68 -9.22
CA LEU A 5 -18.54 3.32 -7.90
C LEU A 5 -17.48 2.70 -6.99
N GLU A 6 -17.31 1.37 -7.03
CA GLU A 6 -16.27 0.70 -6.25
C GLU A 6 -14.86 1.02 -6.79
N LEU A 7 -14.69 1.11 -8.11
CA LEU A 7 -13.42 1.52 -8.72
C LEU A 7 -13.06 2.96 -8.33
N LEU A 8 -14.03 3.88 -8.39
CA LEU A 8 -13.85 5.26 -7.93
C LEU A 8 -13.45 5.29 -6.45
N ARG A 9 -14.09 4.49 -5.60
CA ARG A 9 -13.75 4.38 -4.18
C ARG A 9 -12.31 3.88 -3.97
N ILE A 10 -11.87 2.89 -4.74
CA ILE A 10 -10.48 2.40 -4.71
C ILE A 10 -9.52 3.53 -5.08
N ILE A 11 -9.78 4.23 -6.19
CA ILE A 11 -8.93 5.33 -6.66
C ILE A 11 -8.84 6.44 -5.63
N LEU A 12 -9.96 6.83 -5.00
CA LEU A 12 -9.97 7.86 -3.96
C LEU A 12 -9.19 7.43 -2.71
N ILE A 13 -9.40 6.20 -2.24
CA ILE A 13 -8.69 5.68 -1.06
C ILE A 13 -7.19 5.57 -1.34
N PHE A 14 -6.81 4.97 -2.47
CA PHE A 14 -5.40 4.76 -2.81
C PHE A 14 -4.70 6.07 -3.16
N GLY A 15 -5.38 6.98 -3.87
CA GLY A 15 -4.85 8.31 -4.18
C GLY A 15 -4.62 9.14 -2.93
N ILE A 16 -5.63 9.29 -2.08
CA ILE A 16 -5.53 10.14 -0.88
C ILE A 16 -4.64 9.48 0.18
N ALA A 17 -4.92 8.23 0.59
CA ALA A 17 -4.13 7.59 1.63
C ALA A 17 -2.70 7.29 1.15
N GLY A 18 -2.54 6.86 -0.10
CA GLY A 18 -1.23 6.57 -0.68
C GLY A 18 -0.35 7.80 -0.74
N THR A 19 -0.87 8.94 -1.20
CA THR A 19 -0.09 10.19 -1.23
C THR A 19 0.26 10.69 0.16
N ILE A 20 -0.70 10.72 1.10
CA ILE A 20 -0.45 11.18 2.48
C ILE A 20 0.62 10.31 3.15
N ILE A 21 0.46 8.99 3.13
CA ILE A 21 1.40 8.07 3.77
C ILE A 21 2.76 8.12 3.06
N SER A 22 2.78 8.19 1.73
CA SER A 22 4.04 8.24 0.97
C SER A 22 4.81 9.53 1.22
N SER A 23 4.14 10.67 1.37
CA SER A 23 4.79 11.93 1.71
C SER A 23 5.42 11.89 3.10
N ILE A 24 4.74 11.28 4.08
CA ILE A 24 5.28 11.09 5.43
C ILE A 24 6.53 10.19 5.39
N VAL A 25 6.44 9.04 4.73
CA VAL A 25 7.54 8.08 4.63
C VAL A 25 8.73 8.67 3.86
N ASN A 26 8.48 9.38 2.76
CA ASN A 26 9.52 10.06 2.01
C ASN A 26 10.18 11.17 2.85
N GLY A 27 9.40 11.92 3.63
CA GLY A 27 9.93 12.87 4.60
C GLY A 27 10.86 12.22 5.61
N ILE A 28 10.53 11.02 6.11
CA ILE A 28 11.44 10.26 6.99
C ILE A 28 12.72 9.90 6.25
N TYR A 29 12.64 9.37 5.03
CA TYR A 29 13.81 9.03 4.22
C TYR A 29 14.75 10.22 4.01
N ILE A 30 14.21 11.38 3.62
CA ILE A 30 15.02 12.59 3.45
C ILE A 30 15.70 13.00 4.77
N ASN A 31 14.98 12.94 5.91
CA ASN A 31 15.54 13.28 7.21
C ASN A 31 16.68 12.36 7.65
N ILE A 32 16.70 11.11 7.19
CA ILE A 32 17.79 10.15 7.47
C ILE A 32 18.86 10.13 6.36
N GLY A 33 18.85 11.10 5.44
CA GLY A 33 19.85 11.22 4.37
C GLY A 33 19.66 10.26 3.20
N VAL A 34 18.46 9.70 3.03
CA VAL A 34 18.12 8.77 1.95
C VAL A 34 17.31 9.52 0.89
N ASP A 35 17.97 9.89 -0.20
CA ASP A 35 17.37 10.60 -1.35
C ASP A 35 17.10 9.66 -2.54
N GLN A 36 17.80 8.53 -2.61
CA GLN A 36 17.62 7.50 -3.63
C GLN A 36 16.64 6.40 -3.20
N TYR A 37 16.07 5.69 -4.18
CA TYR A 37 15.21 4.52 -3.98
C TYR A 37 13.89 4.75 -3.19
N GLY A 38 13.56 5.98 -2.80
CA GLY A 38 12.34 6.29 -2.03
C GLY A 38 11.01 5.82 -2.67
N TRP A 39 10.99 5.62 -3.99
CA TRP A 39 9.86 5.04 -4.72
C TRP A 39 9.52 3.59 -4.31
N LEU A 40 10.49 2.83 -3.77
CA LEU A 40 10.25 1.51 -3.18
C LEU A 40 9.32 1.61 -1.95
N GLY A 41 9.45 2.68 -1.17
CA GLY A 41 8.55 2.98 -0.07
C GLY A 41 7.12 3.22 -0.57
N SER A 42 6.94 3.93 -1.68
CA SER A 42 5.62 4.13 -2.30
C SER A 42 4.99 2.80 -2.74
N ILE A 43 5.77 1.88 -3.33
CA ILE A 43 5.29 0.53 -3.69
C ILE A 43 4.87 -0.25 -2.45
N ALA A 44 5.66 -0.20 -1.38
CA ALA A 44 5.32 -0.86 -0.13
C ALA A 44 3.99 -0.37 0.46
N ILE A 45 3.76 0.95 0.43
CA ILE A 45 2.53 1.56 0.90
C ILE A 45 1.33 1.09 0.06
N LEU A 46 1.47 1.02 -1.26
CA LEU A 46 0.41 0.50 -2.14
C LEU A 46 0.07 -0.97 -1.82
N LEU A 47 1.07 -1.80 -1.51
CA LEU A 47 0.85 -3.18 -1.08
C LEU A 47 0.10 -3.26 0.26
N LEU A 48 0.48 -2.43 1.24
CA LEU A 48 -0.23 -2.35 2.53
C LEU A 48 -1.67 -1.90 2.36
N LEU A 49 -1.91 -0.87 1.55
CA LEU A 49 -3.25 -0.38 1.22
C LEU A 49 -4.06 -1.45 0.49
N PHE A 50 -3.44 -2.22 -0.40
CA PHE A 50 -4.09 -3.36 -1.07
C PHE A 50 -4.54 -4.43 -0.09
N VAL A 51 -3.67 -4.87 0.82
CA VAL A 51 -4.02 -5.87 1.84
C VAL A 51 -5.14 -5.34 2.75
N TRP A 52 -5.03 -4.08 3.19
CA TRP A 52 -6.04 -3.45 4.04
C TRP A 52 -7.39 -3.32 3.35
N TYR A 53 -7.38 -2.92 2.08
CA TYR A 53 -8.58 -2.79 1.27
C TYR A 53 -9.24 -4.14 1.07
N ARG A 54 -8.51 -5.15 0.59
CA ARG A 54 -9.05 -6.51 0.33
C ARG A 54 -9.58 -7.21 1.57
N ASN A 55 -9.03 -6.93 2.76
CA ASN A 55 -9.43 -7.63 3.98
C ASN A 55 -10.47 -6.89 4.83
N LYS A 56 -10.58 -5.56 4.69
CA LYS A 56 -11.47 -4.72 5.52
C LYS A 56 -12.35 -3.79 4.70
N LEU A 57 -11.77 -2.86 3.92
CA LEU A 57 -12.54 -1.78 3.30
C LEU A 57 -13.45 -2.25 2.16
N GLN A 58 -13.07 -3.30 1.45
CA GLN A 58 -13.92 -3.91 0.42
C GLN A 58 -15.25 -4.41 1.01
N PHE A 59 -15.30 -4.74 2.30
CA PHE A 59 -16.52 -5.27 2.93
C PHE A 59 -17.60 -4.23 3.21
N SER A 60 -17.21 -2.96 3.36
CA SER A 60 -18.13 -1.83 3.57
C SER A 60 -18.60 -1.17 2.26
N GLY A 61 -18.25 -1.72 1.10
CA GLY A 61 -18.62 -1.19 -0.21
C GLY A 61 -20.03 -1.56 -0.66
N TRP A 62 -20.45 -0.96 -1.77
CA TRP A 62 -21.79 -1.14 -2.36
C TRP A 62 -21.90 -2.36 -3.28
N TYR A 63 -20.78 -3.02 -3.57
CA TYR A 63 -20.73 -4.21 -4.42
C TYR A 63 -20.71 -5.51 -3.59
N SER A 64 -21.68 -6.39 -3.86
CA SER A 64 -21.83 -7.71 -3.22
C SER A 64 -21.68 -8.87 -4.23
N GLY A 65 -20.87 -8.70 -5.27
CA GLY A 65 -20.65 -9.74 -6.29
C GLY A 65 -19.61 -10.80 -5.90
N LYS A 66 -19.44 -11.80 -6.77
CA LYS A 66 -18.67 -13.06 -6.58
C LYS A 66 -17.13 -12.92 -6.39
N GLY A 67 -16.62 -11.76 -5.98
CA GLY A 67 -15.18 -11.50 -5.75
C GLY A 67 -14.85 -10.84 -4.41
N LYS A 68 -15.85 -10.77 -3.51
CA LYS A 68 -15.78 -10.17 -2.17
C LYS A 68 -15.27 -11.17 -1.14
N GLU A 69 -14.07 -11.68 -1.40
CA GLU A 69 -13.39 -12.64 -0.53
C GLU A 69 -12.14 -12.02 0.09
N LYS A 70 -11.94 -12.28 1.38
CA LYS A 70 -10.69 -11.89 2.04
C LYS A 70 -9.53 -12.60 1.39
N LEU A 71 -8.35 -11.98 1.40
CA LEU A 71 -7.15 -12.69 1.04
C LEU A 71 -6.94 -13.83 2.06
N PRO A 72 -6.49 -15.02 1.63
CA PRO A 72 -6.05 -16.05 2.55
C PRO A 72 -5.05 -15.47 3.56
N LYS A 73 -5.10 -15.94 4.81
CA LYS A 73 -4.27 -15.41 5.90
C LYS A 73 -2.78 -15.43 5.53
N MET A 74 -2.31 -16.52 4.93
CA MET A 74 -0.93 -16.68 4.48
C MET A 74 -0.54 -15.64 3.42
N VAL A 75 -1.38 -15.42 2.41
CA VAL A 75 -1.12 -14.42 1.35
C VAL A 75 -1.07 -13.01 1.93
N SER A 76 -1.99 -12.68 2.84
CA SER A 76 -1.98 -11.39 3.54
C SER A 76 -0.69 -11.18 4.32
N GLN A 77 -0.24 -12.20 5.06
CA GLN A 77 0.98 -12.16 5.84
C GLN A 77 2.22 -11.99 4.96
N ILE A 78 2.31 -12.75 3.85
CA ILE A 78 3.42 -12.63 2.90
C ILE A 78 3.48 -11.20 2.33
N LEU A 79 2.35 -10.66 1.86
CA LEU A 79 2.30 -9.32 1.29
C LEU A 79 2.69 -8.24 2.30
N ILE A 80 2.25 -8.37 3.56
CA ILE A 80 2.66 -7.47 4.65
C ILE A 80 4.16 -7.61 4.93
N MET A 81 4.70 -8.83 4.98
CA MET A 81 6.14 -9.00 5.19
C MET A 81 6.94 -8.39 4.03
N CYS A 82 6.55 -8.65 2.79
CA CYS A 82 7.18 -8.07 1.60
C CYS A 82 7.13 -6.54 1.62
N SER A 83 6.01 -5.93 2.00
CA SER A 83 5.92 -4.48 2.08
C SER A 83 6.80 -3.91 3.20
N LEU A 84 6.89 -4.57 4.35
CA LEU A 84 7.81 -4.15 5.42
C LEU A 84 9.28 -4.23 4.98
N PHE A 85 9.67 -5.28 4.25
CA PHE A 85 10.99 -5.36 3.65
C PHE A 85 11.24 -4.23 2.63
N LEU A 86 10.28 -3.95 1.75
CA LEU A 86 10.37 -2.85 0.78
C LEU A 86 10.44 -1.47 1.44
N LEU A 87 9.78 -1.25 2.58
CA LEU A 87 9.89 0.00 3.35
C LEU A 87 11.30 0.19 3.94
N GLY A 88 11.97 -0.89 4.33
CA GLY A 88 13.34 -0.86 4.83
C GLY A 88 14.41 -0.86 3.73
N ALA A 89 14.04 -1.13 2.47
CA ALA A 89 15.01 -1.25 1.39
C ALA A 89 15.74 0.07 1.06
N PRO A 90 15.10 1.25 0.97
CA PRO A 90 15.79 2.49 0.63
C PRO A 90 17.01 2.81 1.51
N PRO A 91 16.93 2.83 2.86
CA PRO A 91 18.09 3.11 3.69
C PRO A 91 19.18 2.03 3.62
N VAL A 92 18.82 0.77 3.36
CA VAL A 92 19.82 -0.30 3.20
C VAL A 92 20.58 -0.12 1.88
N LEU A 93 19.85 0.16 0.80
CA LEU A 93 20.42 0.34 -0.53
C LEU A 93 21.28 1.61 -0.62
N SER A 94 20.89 2.69 0.06
CA SER A 94 21.67 3.94 0.10
C SER A 94 22.98 3.82 0.88
N VAL A 95 23.15 2.79 1.70
CA VAL A 95 24.42 2.52 2.40
C VAL A 95 25.35 1.65 1.55
N LEU A 96 24.78 0.86 0.63
CA LEU A 96 25.52 -0.08 -0.21
C LEU A 96 26.05 0.55 -1.52
N HIS A 97 25.54 1.72 -1.91
CA HIS A 97 25.94 2.51 -3.09
C HIS A 97 26.25 3.94 -2.67
#